data_AF-A0A959XTS8-F1
#
_entry.id   AF-A0A959XTS8-F1
#
_cell.length_a   1.000
_cell.length_b   1.000
_cell.length_c   1.000
_cell.angle_alpha   90.00
_cell.angle_beta   90.00
_cell.angle_gamma   90.00
#
_symmetry.space_group_name_H-M   'P 1'
#
loop_
_entity.id
_entity.type
_entity.pdbx_description
1 polymer ?
#
loop_
_entity_poly.entity_id
_entity_poly.type
_entity_poly.pdbx_seq_one_letter_code
_entity_poly.pdbx_strand_id
1 'polypeptide(L)'
;MDLLVFHELGTRFVTEPKELAKKAAGIKAVLFDWDGVFNNGFKDIDGGSPFSEVDSMGVNLLRFALWLKQDRLPIAGIITGQHNPFAEKFAEREKLHAVHMGFTHKPEAFDSFLATHDLKAEEVAFFFDDVLDLPVAVRCGLRVLIGRNASAWFTHYAVKEHVDIVTANDGGHHGLREACELLIEMLGQGDAALDHRVAYDATYQRYLTDRQAVNPDVFRKPR
;
A
#
# COMPACT_ATOMS: atom_id res chain seq x y z
N MET A 1 -0.75 -21.47 3.04
CA MET A 1 -0.80 -20.16 3.71
C MET A 1 0.04 -20.27 4.97
N ASP A 2 1.32 -19.98 4.87
CA ASP A 2 2.24 -19.96 6.00
C ASP A 2 2.24 -18.57 6.63
N LEU A 3 1.22 -18.29 7.45
CA LEU A 3 1.16 -17.03 8.20
C LEU A 3 1.96 -17.07 9.50
N LEU A 4 2.53 -18.24 9.85
CA LEU A 4 3.26 -18.41 11.09
C LEU A 4 4.50 -17.51 11.10
N VAL A 5 5.19 -17.39 9.96
CA VAL A 5 6.37 -16.53 9.81
C VAL A 5 6.09 -15.06 10.14
N PHE A 6 4.91 -14.54 9.78
CA PHE A 6 4.50 -13.16 10.08
C PHE A 6 4.08 -13.01 11.54
N HIS A 7 3.39 -14.00 12.09
CA HIS A 7 3.06 -14.01 13.51
C HIS A 7 4.33 -14.02 14.38
N GLU A 8 5.33 -14.82 14.02
CA GLU A 8 6.63 -14.88 14.70
C GLU A 8 7.44 -13.59 14.56
N LEU A 9 7.30 -12.89 13.42
CA LEU A 9 7.86 -11.55 13.22
C LEU A 9 7.22 -10.50 14.15
N GLY A 10 6.00 -10.76 14.64
CA GLY A 10 5.24 -9.86 15.51
C GLY A 10 4.09 -9.14 14.81
N THR A 11 3.77 -9.50 13.56
CA THR A 11 2.64 -8.96 12.82
C THR A 11 1.34 -9.32 13.54
N ARG A 12 0.46 -8.33 13.73
CA ARG A 12 -0.81 -8.51 14.45
C ARG A 12 -1.97 -8.60 13.46
N PHE A 13 -2.67 -9.72 13.50
CA PHE A 13 -3.92 -9.92 12.79
C PHE A 13 -5.09 -9.45 13.64
N VAL A 14 -5.72 -8.33 13.27
CA VAL A 14 -6.93 -7.82 13.93
C VAL A 14 -8.17 -8.52 13.37
N THR A 15 -8.17 -8.77 12.05
CA THR A 15 -9.17 -9.59 11.39
C THR A 15 -8.66 -11.03 11.25
N GLU A 16 -9.55 -12.00 11.37
CA GLU A 16 -9.23 -13.42 11.20
C GLU A 16 -8.61 -13.70 9.82
N PRO A 17 -7.51 -14.49 9.73
CA PRO A 17 -6.81 -14.77 8.49
C PRO A 17 -7.66 -15.23 7.30
N LYS A 18 -8.68 -16.05 7.56
CA LYS A 18 -9.59 -16.53 6.52
C LYS A 18 -10.42 -15.40 5.92
N GLU A 19 -10.86 -14.45 6.74
CA GLU A 19 -11.59 -13.27 6.25
C GLU A 19 -10.64 -12.27 5.59
N LEU A 20 -9.41 -12.12 6.07
CA LEU A 20 -8.36 -11.36 5.41
C LEU A 20 -8.08 -11.86 3.98
N ALA A 21 -7.96 -13.17 3.79
CA ALA A 21 -7.76 -13.76 2.46
C ALA A 21 -8.93 -13.45 1.51
N LYS A 22 -10.18 -13.46 2.01
CA LYS A 22 -11.35 -13.04 1.21
C LYS A 22 -11.31 -11.56 0.87
N LYS A 23 -10.98 -10.69 1.84
CA LYS A 23 -10.82 -9.24 1.62
C LYS A 23 -9.75 -8.98 0.56
N ALA A 24 -8.56 -9.58 0.71
CA ALA A 24 -7.45 -9.46 -0.23
C ALA A 24 -7.83 -9.86 -1.66
N ALA A 25 -8.61 -10.93 -1.82
CA ALA A 25 -9.09 -11.37 -3.13
C ALA A 25 -10.03 -10.38 -3.84
N GLY A 26 -10.67 -9.45 -3.12
CA GLY A 26 -11.54 -8.41 -3.67
C GLY A 26 -10.81 -7.10 -4.02
N ILE A 27 -9.53 -6.96 -3.69
CA ILE A 27 -8.79 -5.71 -3.85
C ILE A 27 -8.40 -5.48 -5.30
N LYS A 28 -8.84 -4.36 -5.88
CA LYS A 28 -8.47 -3.92 -7.24
C LYS A 28 -7.51 -2.74 -7.22
N ALA A 29 -7.32 -2.10 -6.07
CA ALA A 29 -6.46 -0.95 -5.92
C ALA A 29 -5.63 -0.99 -4.64
N VAL A 30 -4.38 -0.56 -4.72
CA VAL A 30 -3.51 -0.33 -3.56
C VAL A 30 -3.27 1.17 -3.41
N LEU A 31 -3.54 1.68 -2.23
CA LEU A 31 -3.41 3.09 -1.90
C LEU A 31 -2.50 3.24 -0.70
N PHE A 32 -1.61 4.22 -0.74
CA PHE A 32 -0.60 4.39 0.29
C PHE A 32 -0.62 5.82 0.82
N ASP A 33 -0.50 5.98 2.15
CA ASP A 33 0.13 7.17 2.69
C ASP A 33 1.64 7.19 2.33
N TRP A 34 2.29 8.32 2.52
CA TRP A 34 3.70 8.52 2.24
C TRP A 34 4.60 8.49 3.48
N ASP A 35 4.49 9.50 4.33
CA ASP A 35 5.41 9.76 5.44
C ASP A 35 5.12 8.80 6.58
N GLY A 36 6.06 7.91 6.92
CA GLY A 36 5.83 6.87 7.93
C GLY A 36 5.42 5.50 7.37
N VAL A 37 5.01 5.46 6.10
CA VAL A 37 4.76 4.21 5.34
C VAL A 37 5.96 3.80 4.50
N PHE A 38 6.45 4.69 3.63
CA PHE A 38 7.62 4.41 2.77
C PHE A 38 8.96 4.77 3.42
N ASN A 39 8.90 5.43 4.58
CA ASN A 39 10.05 5.92 5.32
C ASN A 39 9.72 6.06 6.81
N ASN A 40 10.71 6.47 7.59
CA ASN A 40 10.59 6.65 9.03
C ASN A 40 9.84 7.94 9.46
N GLY A 41 9.42 8.78 8.52
CA GLY A 41 8.77 10.08 8.77
C GLY A 41 9.74 11.25 8.97
N PHE A 42 11.06 11.05 8.83
CA PHE A 42 12.01 12.16 8.83
C PHE A 42 11.97 12.92 7.51
N LYS A 43 12.18 14.23 7.62
CA LYS A 43 12.24 15.15 6.48
C LYS A 43 13.63 15.72 6.32
N ASP A 44 14.05 15.88 5.08
CA ASP A 44 15.21 16.69 4.74
C ASP A 44 14.93 18.19 4.93
N ILE A 45 15.93 19.02 4.68
CA ILE A 45 15.84 20.48 4.87
C ILE A 45 14.78 21.15 3.99
N ASP A 46 14.44 20.53 2.86
CA ASP A 46 13.45 21.03 1.90
C ASP A 46 12.06 20.41 2.15
N GLY A 47 11.92 19.60 3.21
CA GLY A 47 10.67 18.96 3.59
C GLY A 47 10.36 17.67 2.82
N GLY A 48 11.31 17.16 2.03
CA GLY A 48 11.22 15.88 1.33
C GLY A 48 11.50 14.69 2.25
N SER A 49 10.99 13.53 1.89
CA SER A 49 11.27 12.27 2.61
C SER A 49 11.45 11.13 1.59
N PRO A 50 12.60 10.42 1.63
CA PRO A 50 12.94 9.44 0.59
C PRO A 50 12.09 8.15 0.73
N PHE A 51 12.35 7.19 -0.16
CA PHE A 51 11.77 5.84 -0.11
C PHE A 51 12.89 4.80 -0.30
N SER A 52 12.61 3.53 0.02
CA SER A 52 13.60 2.45 -0.05
C SER A 52 13.35 1.49 -1.23
N GLU A 53 14.41 0.88 -1.78
CA GLU A 53 14.28 -0.17 -2.80
C GLU A 53 13.60 -1.44 -2.26
N VAL A 54 13.74 -1.70 -0.96
CA VAL A 54 13.15 -2.87 -0.30
C VAL A 54 11.62 -2.79 -0.34
N ASP A 55 11.07 -1.64 0.01
CA ASP A 55 9.63 -1.36 -0.01
C ASP A 55 9.12 -1.22 -1.46
N SER A 56 9.94 -0.64 -2.35
CA SER A 56 9.65 -0.56 -3.79
C SER A 56 9.42 -1.96 -4.39
N MET A 57 10.28 -2.93 -4.06
CA MET A 57 10.12 -4.31 -4.50
C MET A 57 8.86 -4.94 -3.91
N GLY A 58 8.54 -4.68 -2.64
CA GLY A 58 7.31 -5.15 -2.00
C GLY A 58 6.06 -4.70 -2.77
N VAL A 59 5.95 -3.39 -3.03
CA VAL A 59 4.83 -2.83 -3.81
C VAL A 59 4.74 -3.45 -5.20
N ASN A 60 5.88 -3.66 -5.86
CA ASN A 60 5.94 -4.24 -7.20
C ASN A 60 5.49 -5.70 -7.25
N LEU A 61 5.90 -6.52 -6.28
CA LEU A 61 5.49 -7.92 -6.18
C LEU A 61 4.00 -8.02 -5.81
N LEU A 62 3.50 -7.16 -4.91
CA LEU A 62 2.08 -7.15 -4.54
C LEU A 62 1.20 -6.83 -5.75
N ARG A 63 1.57 -5.80 -6.52
CA ARG A 63 0.85 -5.43 -7.74
C ARG A 63 0.88 -6.56 -8.77
N PHE A 64 1.99 -7.29 -8.89
CA PHE A 64 2.08 -8.44 -9.77
C PHE A 64 1.20 -9.61 -9.30
N ALA A 65 1.20 -9.91 -7.99
CA ALA A 65 0.35 -10.95 -7.41
C ALA A 65 -1.15 -10.65 -7.59
N LEU A 66 -1.56 -9.39 -7.43
CA LEU A 66 -2.91 -8.94 -7.72
C LEU A 66 -3.24 -9.09 -9.21
N TRP A 67 -2.32 -8.72 -10.10
CA TRP A 67 -2.47 -8.93 -11.54
C TRP A 67 -2.60 -10.40 -11.91
N LEU A 68 -1.80 -11.30 -11.33
CA LEU A 68 -1.93 -12.76 -11.54
C LEU A 68 -3.30 -13.27 -11.13
N LYS A 69 -3.85 -12.71 -10.03
CA LYS A 69 -5.14 -13.13 -9.51
C LYS A 69 -6.32 -12.66 -10.36
N GLN A 70 -6.20 -11.51 -11.00
CA GLN A 70 -7.32 -10.80 -11.64
C GLN A 70 -7.18 -10.65 -13.17
N ASP A 71 -6.02 -10.99 -13.73
CA ASP A 71 -5.62 -10.73 -15.11
C ASP A 71 -5.87 -9.27 -15.52
N ARG A 72 -5.69 -8.34 -14.57
CA ARG A 72 -5.87 -6.90 -14.74
C ARG A 72 -4.89 -6.15 -13.85
N LEU A 73 -4.29 -5.10 -14.39
CA LEU A 73 -3.38 -4.24 -13.64
C LEU A 73 -4.15 -3.57 -12.48
N PRO A 74 -3.72 -3.77 -11.22
CA PRO A 74 -4.35 -3.08 -10.11
C PRO A 74 -4.02 -1.59 -10.17
N ILE A 75 -5.01 -0.77 -9.83
CA ILE A 75 -4.79 0.67 -9.66
C ILE A 75 -3.87 0.86 -8.45
N ALA A 76 -2.96 1.81 -8.54
CA ALA A 76 -1.98 2.06 -7.48
C ALA A 76 -1.78 3.55 -7.31
N GLY A 77 -1.81 4.06 -6.08
CA GLY A 77 -1.64 5.50 -5.86
C GLY A 77 -1.20 5.90 -4.47
N ILE A 78 -0.84 7.17 -4.33
CA ILE A 78 -0.40 7.78 -3.07
C ILE A 78 -1.32 8.93 -2.69
N ILE A 79 -1.64 9.08 -1.40
CA ILE A 79 -2.27 10.26 -0.82
C ILE A 79 -1.41 10.78 0.34
N THR A 80 -0.87 11.98 0.19
CA THR A 80 -0.10 12.64 1.24
C THR A 80 -0.63 14.05 1.52
N GLY A 81 -0.60 14.44 2.80
CA GLY A 81 -0.87 15.81 3.22
C GLY A 81 0.23 16.80 2.84
N GLN A 82 1.37 16.31 2.34
CA GLN A 82 2.56 17.11 2.04
C GLN A 82 2.76 17.28 0.54
N HIS A 83 3.53 18.30 0.17
CA HIS A 83 4.06 18.42 -1.19
C HIS A 83 5.44 17.79 -1.15
N ASN A 84 5.54 16.52 -1.55
CA ASN A 84 6.78 15.76 -1.41
C ASN A 84 7.30 15.31 -2.78
N PRO A 85 8.45 15.84 -3.24
CA PRO A 85 8.98 15.51 -4.56
C PRO A 85 9.40 14.04 -4.69
N PHE A 86 9.71 13.36 -3.59
CA PHE A 86 10.04 11.94 -3.63
C PHE A 86 8.81 11.06 -3.88
N ALA A 87 7.64 11.45 -3.36
CA ALA A 87 6.38 10.75 -3.62
C ALA A 87 6.02 10.78 -5.10
N GLU A 88 6.18 11.95 -5.74
CA GLU A 88 5.95 12.11 -7.17
C GLU A 88 6.96 11.30 -7.99
N LYS A 89 8.26 11.42 -7.69
CA LYS A 89 9.31 10.64 -8.39
C LYS A 89 9.12 9.13 -8.23
N PHE A 90 8.68 8.67 -7.07
CA PHE A 90 8.34 7.26 -6.86
C PHE A 90 7.16 6.83 -7.73
N ALA A 91 6.10 7.64 -7.76
CA ALA A 91 4.93 7.38 -8.60
C ALA A 91 5.32 7.27 -10.07
N GLU A 92 6.16 8.18 -10.58
CA GLU A 92 6.68 8.17 -11.95
C GLU A 92 7.54 6.94 -12.23
N ARG A 93 8.48 6.63 -11.33
CA ARG A 93 9.43 5.51 -11.48
C ARG A 93 8.73 4.16 -11.46
N GLU A 94 7.82 3.97 -10.50
CA GLU A 94 7.08 2.71 -10.34
C GLU A 94 5.81 2.64 -11.17
N LYS A 95 5.50 3.69 -11.94
CA LYS A 95 4.33 3.75 -12.82
C LYS A 95 3.04 3.51 -12.02
N LEU A 96 2.88 4.29 -10.94
CA LEU A 96 1.62 4.39 -10.22
C LEU A 96 0.62 5.19 -11.07
N HIS A 97 -0.66 5.00 -10.79
CA HIS A 97 -1.75 5.63 -11.54
C HIS A 97 -2.01 7.05 -11.05
N ALA A 98 -1.85 7.32 -9.75
CA ALA A 98 -2.13 8.63 -9.20
C ALA A 98 -1.26 8.97 -7.98
N VAL A 99 -0.97 10.26 -7.82
CA VAL A 99 -0.40 10.82 -6.59
C VAL A 99 -1.13 12.10 -6.23
N HIS A 100 -1.73 12.13 -5.03
CA HIS A 100 -2.44 13.27 -4.48
C HIS A 100 -1.59 13.90 -3.37
N MET A 101 -1.18 15.15 -3.57
CA MET A 101 -0.31 15.90 -2.66
C MET A 101 -1.01 17.14 -2.09
N GLY A 102 -0.70 17.46 -0.84
CA GLY A 102 -1.24 18.63 -0.13
C GLY A 102 -2.63 18.43 0.48
N PHE A 103 -3.12 17.18 0.52
CA PHE A 103 -4.46 16.88 1.04
C PHE A 103 -4.41 16.55 2.53
N THR A 104 -4.49 17.60 3.37
CA THR A 104 -4.61 17.43 4.84
C THR A 104 -5.93 16.77 5.23
N HIS A 105 -7.00 17.01 4.47
CA HIS A 105 -8.26 16.27 4.57
C HIS A 105 -8.27 15.16 3.50
N LYS A 106 -7.73 14.00 3.85
CA LYS A 106 -7.56 12.85 2.92
C LYS A 106 -8.85 12.31 2.29
N PRO A 107 -10.04 12.38 2.91
CA PRO A 107 -11.28 11.96 2.25
C PRO A 107 -11.54 12.63 0.90
N GLU A 108 -11.18 13.90 0.72
CA GLU A 108 -11.31 14.60 -0.57
C GLU A 108 -10.46 13.94 -1.67
N ALA A 109 -9.19 13.65 -1.36
CA ALA A 109 -8.31 12.95 -2.29
C ALA A 109 -8.77 11.52 -2.56
N PHE A 110 -9.31 10.84 -1.53
CA PHE A 110 -9.81 9.49 -1.68
C PHE A 110 -11.05 9.43 -2.58
N ASP A 111 -12.00 10.37 -2.42
CA ASP A 111 -13.17 10.46 -3.30
C ASP A 111 -12.77 10.75 -4.75
N SER A 112 -11.80 11.65 -4.95
CA SER A 112 -11.21 11.92 -6.27
C SER A 112 -10.57 10.68 -6.88
N PHE A 113 -9.78 9.93 -6.08
CA PHE A 113 -9.13 8.69 -6.52
C PHE A 113 -10.14 7.61 -6.92
N LEU A 114 -11.20 7.40 -6.11
CA LEU A 114 -12.26 6.45 -6.43
C LEU A 114 -13.00 6.82 -7.72
N ALA A 115 -13.38 8.09 -7.87
CA ALA A 115 -14.11 8.58 -9.04
C ALA A 115 -13.29 8.50 -10.33
N THR A 116 -12.00 8.86 -10.26
CA THR A 116 -11.10 8.86 -11.43
C THR A 116 -10.88 7.45 -11.99
N HIS A 117 -10.88 6.44 -11.12
CA HIS A 117 -10.55 5.07 -11.50
C HIS A 117 -11.75 4.10 -11.50
N ASP A 118 -12.97 4.61 -11.31
CA ASP A 118 -14.22 3.82 -11.23
C ASP A 118 -14.11 2.67 -10.21
N LEU A 119 -13.66 3.02 -9.00
CA LEU A 119 -13.45 2.08 -7.90
C LEU A 119 -14.51 2.24 -6.83
N LYS A 120 -14.88 1.12 -6.19
CA LYS A 120 -15.58 1.14 -4.91
C LYS A 120 -14.58 1.17 -3.76
N ALA A 121 -14.98 1.76 -2.64
CA ALA A 121 -14.08 1.89 -1.48
C ALA A 121 -13.64 0.51 -0.95
N GLU A 122 -14.53 -0.48 -0.95
CA GLU A 122 -14.25 -1.86 -0.56
C GLU A 122 -13.27 -2.60 -1.50
N GLU A 123 -12.95 -2.04 -2.66
CA GLU A 123 -11.96 -2.60 -3.60
C GLU A 123 -10.54 -2.05 -3.36
N VAL A 124 -10.37 -1.19 -2.35
CA VAL A 124 -9.08 -0.56 -2.04
C VAL A 124 -8.44 -1.19 -0.81
N ALA A 125 -7.17 -1.57 -0.94
CA ALA A 125 -6.29 -1.83 0.20
C ALA A 125 -5.52 -0.55 0.53
N PHE A 126 -5.65 -0.06 1.76
CA PHE A 126 -5.00 1.17 2.20
C PHE A 126 -3.93 0.91 3.26
N PHE A 127 -2.74 1.45 3.03
CA PHE A 127 -1.57 1.34 3.89
C PHE A 127 -1.26 2.71 4.49
N PHE A 128 -1.24 2.80 5.82
CA PHE A 128 -1.16 4.07 6.54
C PHE A 128 -0.45 3.92 7.89
N ASP A 129 -0.09 5.01 8.56
CA ASP A 129 0.62 4.95 9.85
C ASP A 129 0.00 5.79 10.99
N ASP A 130 -0.86 6.78 10.70
CA ASP A 130 -1.34 7.72 11.72
C ASP A 130 -2.82 8.13 11.62
N VAL A 131 -3.27 8.99 12.54
CA VAL A 131 -4.67 9.33 12.78
C VAL A 131 -5.37 10.04 11.62
N LEU A 132 -4.62 10.78 10.80
CA LEU A 132 -5.16 11.52 9.66
C LEU A 132 -5.69 10.58 8.55
N ASP A 133 -5.30 9.32 8.60
CA ASP A 133 -5.67 8.27 7.65
C ASP A 133 -6.95 7.53 8.02
N LEU A 134 -7.34 7.55 9.30
CA LEU A 134 -8.50 6.81 9.80
C LEU A 134 -9.80 7.10 9.01
N PRO A 135 -10.12 8.34 8.62
CA PRO A 135 -11.32 8.63 7.82
C PRO A 135 -11.34 7.94 6.44
N VAL A 136 -10.16 7.67 5.86
CA VAL A 136 -10.04 6.89 4.62
C VAL A 136 -10.05 5.41 4.94
N ALA A 137 -9.26 4.97 5.93
CA ALA A 137 -9.10 3.57 6.29
C ALA A 137 -10.44 2.88 6.57
N VAL A 138 -11.35 3.49 7.33
CA VAL A 138 -12.66 2.87 7.67
C VAL A 138 -13.55 2.55 6.47
N ARG A 139 -13.29 3.19 5.32
CA ARG A 139 -14.04 2.99 4.08
C ARG A 139 -13.44 1.87 3.22
N CYS A 140 -12.16 1.55 3.41
CA CYS A 140 -11.40 0.61 2.59
C CYS A 140 -11.74 -0.85 2.91
N GLY A 141 -11.63 -1.72 1.90
CA GLY A 141 -11.91 -3.15 2.04
C GLY A 141 -10.85 -3.90 2.84
N LEU A 142 -9.60 -3.45 2.77
CA LEU A 142 -8.47 -3.99 3.52
C LEU A 142 -7.59 -2.85 4.06
N ARG A 143 -7.28 -2.91 5.35
CA ARG A 143 -6.70 -1.79 6.08
C ARG A 143 -5.44 -2.23 6.81
N VAL A 144 -4.30 -1.69 6.38
CA VAL A 144 -3.00 -2.06 6.89
C VAL A 144 -2.36 -0.87 7.59
N LEU A 145 -2.21 -0.99 8.90
CA LEU A 145 -1.45 -0.03 9.70
C LEU A 145 0.02 -0.44 9.70
N ILE A 146 0.89 0.43 9.22
CA ILE A 146 2.33 0.31 9.38
C ILE A 146 2.66 0.57 10.85
N GLY A 147 3.03 -0.48 11.57
CA GLY A 147 3.22 -0.46 13.01
C GLY A 147 4.36 0.46 13.44
N ARG A 148 4.24 1.09 14.61
CA ARG A 148 5.32 1.90 15.20
C ARG A 148 5.25 1.81 16.72
N ASN A 149 6.36 1.45 17.37
CA ASN A 149 6.38 1.29 18.84
C ASN A 149 6.00 2.58 19.59
N ALA A 150 6.31 3.75 19.03
CA ALA A 150 5.99 5.04 19.62
C ALA A 150 4.48 5.37 19.65
N SER A 151 3.65 4.72 18.81
CA SER A 151 2.22 5.01 18.65
C SER A 151 1.32 4.02 19.40
N ALA A 152 1.76 3.50 20.54
CA ALA A 152 1.05 2.43 21.27
C ALA A 152 -0.42 2.77 21.60
N TRP A 153 -0.70 3.98 22.09
CA TRP A 153 -2.06 4.42 22.39
C TRP A 153 -2.93 4.56 21.13
N PHE A 154 -2.38 5.17 20.08
CA PHE A 154 -3.06 5.31 18.80
C PHE A 154 -3.35 3.94 18.17
N THR A 155 -2.37 3.05 18.14
CA THR A 155 -2.54 1.68 17.66
C THR A 155 -3.65 0.97 18.43
N HIS A 156 -3.69 1.10 19.77
CA HIS A 156 -4.78 0.52 20.58
C HIS A 156 -6.16 1.10 20.24
N TYR A 157 -6.25 2.38 19.89
CA TYR A 157 -7.48 2.99 19.39
C TYR A 157 -7.88 2.46 18.01
N ALA A 158 -6.93 2.44 17.07
CA ALA A 158 -7.16 2.09 15.67
C ALA A 158 -7.61 0.63 15.48
N VAL A 159 -7.02 -0.32 16.21
CA VAL A 159 -7.36 -1.75 16.10
C VAL A 159 -8.79 -2.11 16.52
N LYS A 160 -9.55 -1.20 17.12
CA LYS A 160 -10.95 -1.48 17.51
C LYS A 160 -11.85 -1.57 16.28
N GLU A 161 -11.68 -0.67 15.33
CA GLU A 161 -12.63 -0.52 14.20
C GLU A 161 -11.99 -0.11 12.88
N HIS A 162 -10.69 0.24 12.85
CA HIS A 162 -10.09 0.94 11.72
C HIS A 162 -9.00 0.13 10.99
N VAL A 163 -8.59 -1.01 11.52
CA VAL A 163 -7.41 -1.75 11.06
C VAL A 163 -7.74 -3.23 10.94
N ASP A 164 -7.18 -3.87 9.92
CA ASP A 164 -7.25 -5.32 9.75
C ASP A 164 -5.92 -6.01 10.10
N ILE A 165 -4.80 -5.35 9.79
CA ILE A 165 -3.43 -5.82 10.00
C ILE A 165 -2.59 -4.69 10.59
N VAL A 166 -1.76 -4.98 11.60
CA VAL A 166 -0.68 -4.10 12.06
C VAL A 166 0.65 -4.78 11.80
N THR A 167 1.54 -4.15 11.05
CA THR A 167 2.89 -4.71 10.80
C THR A 167 3.74 -4.70 12.06
N ALA A 168 4.69 -5.62 12.16
CA ALA A 168 5.69 -5.64 13.22
C ALA A 168 6.70 -4.51 13.03
N ASN A 169 7.12 -4.29 11.78
CA ASN A 169 8.10 -3.28 11.42
C ASN A 169 7.44 -1.93 11.08
N ASP A 170 8.17 -0.84 11.34
CA ASP A 170 7.78 0.52 10.95
C ASP A 170 8.27 0.87 9.53
N GLY A 171 7.84 2.01 9.00
CA GLY A 171 8.25 2.47 7.67
C GLY A 171 9.75 2.76 7.52
N GLY A 172 10.49 2.90 8.63
CA GLY A 172 11.95 2.97 8.64
C GLY A 172 12.65 1.60 8.59
N HIS A 173 11.91 0.54 8.92
CA HIS A 173 12.39 -0.84 9.00
C HIS A 173 11.60 -1.77 8.07
N HIS A 174 11.06 -1.22 6.96
CA HIS A 174 10.41 -1.97 5.89
C HIS A 174 9.09 -2.65 6.26
N GLY A 175 8.29 -2.02 7.11
CA GLY A 175 6.92 -2.45 7.40
C GLY A 175 6.05 -2.54 6.14
N LEU A 176 6.27 -1.68 5.14
CA LEU A 176 5.53 -1.77 3.88
C LEU A 176 5.88 -3.05 3.11
N ARG A 177 7.16 -3.43 3.04
CA ARG A 177 7.57 -4.72 2.47
C ARG A 177 6.91 -5.89 3.19
N GLU A 178 6.93 -5.90 4.52
CA GLU A 178 6.27 -6.93 5.34
C GLU A 178 4.79 -7.05 4.97
N ALA A 179 4.08 -5.92 4.93
CA ALA A 179 2.67 -5.88 4.56
C ALA A 179 2.43 -6.41 3.14
N CYS A 180 3.26 -6.02 2.17
CA CYS A 180 3.13 -6.50 0.80
C CYS A 180 3.31 -8.02 0.71
N GLU A 181 4.33 -8.60 1.34
CA GLU A 181 4.52 -10.06 1.36
C GLU A 181 3.36 -10.80 2.03
N LEU A 182 2.86 -10.26 3.14
CA LEU A 182 1.70 -10.84 3.82
C LEU A 182 0.47 -10.90 2.90
N LEU A 183 0.18 -9.81 2.18
CA LEU A 183 -0.95 -9.76 1.26
C LEU A 183 -0.74 -10.69 0.06
N ILE A 184 0.49 -10.83 -0.45
CA ILE A 184 0.82 -11.79 -1.51
C ILE A 184 0.52 -13.23 -1.03
N GLU A 185 0.90 -13.57 0.20
CA GLU A 185 0.61 -14.87 0.80
C GLU A 185 -0.90 -15.09 0.99
N MET A 186 -1.63 -14.07 1.43
CA MET A 186 -3.10 -14.11 1.56
C MET A 186 -3.82 -14.31 0.21
N LEU A 187 -3.25 -13.81 -0.89
CA LEU A 187 -3.78 -14.04 -2.24
C LEU A 187 -3.53 -15.48 -2.73
N GLY A 188 -2.65 -16.22 -2.07
CA GLY A 188 -2.16 -17.53 -2.50
C GLY A 188 -1.39 -17.43 -3.82
N GLN A 189 -0.64 -16.33 -4.01
CA GLN A 189 0.13 -16.04 -5.23
C GLN A 189 1.64 -15.92 -4.98
N GLY A 190 2.13 -16.21 -3.77
CA GLY A 190 3.54 -16.08 -3.39
C GLY A 190 4.50 -16.81 -4.33
N ASP A 191 4.41 -18.13 -4.35
CA ASP A 191 5.29 -18.97 -5.18
C ASP A 191 5.22 -18.58 -6.65
N ALA A 192 4.01 -18.45 -7.21
CA ALA A 192 3.81 -18.08 -8.61
C ALA A 192 4.39 -16.69 -8.96
N ALA A 193 4.18 -15.69 -8.10
CA ALA A 193 4.72 -14.35 -8.31
C ALA A 193 6.25 -14.35 -8.31
N LEU A 194 6.87 -15.12 -7.40
CA LEU A 194 8.32 -15.27 -7.33
C LEU A 194 8.88 -16.05 -8.52
N ASP A 195 8.29 -17.20 -8.85
CA ASP A 195 8.74 -18.05 -9.96
C ASP A 195 8.73 -17.30 -11.30
N HIS A 196 7.62 -16.66 -11.65
CA HIS A 196 7.51 -15.86 -12.87
C HIS A 196 8.49 -14.67 -12.87
N ARG A 197 8.69 -14.02 -11.71
CA ARG A 197 9.63 -12.90 -11.58
C ARG A 197 11.08 -13.33 -11.72
N VAL A 198 11.47 -14.47 -11.16
CA VAL A 198 12.82 -15.04 -11.21
C VAL A 198 13.13 -15.53 -12.62
N ALA A 199 12.20 -16.25 -13.24
CA ALA A 199 12.31 -16.70 -14.62
C ALA A 199 12.28 -15.54 -15.63
N TYR A 200 11.72 -14.40 -15.24
CA TYR A 200 11.49 -13.24 -16.11
C TYR A 200 10.75 -13.64 -17.39
N ASP A 201 9.75 -14.50 -17.24
CA ASP A 201 9.07 -15.15 -18.36
C ASP A 201 8.03 -14.25 -19.03
N ALA A 202 7.34 -14.80 -20.03
CA ALA A 202 6.33 -14.09 -20.81
C ALA A 202 5.17 -13.56 -19.95
N THR A 203 4.82 -14.24 -18.86
CA THR A 203 3.75 -13.81 -17.95
C THR A 203 4.19 -12.54 -17.23
N TYR A 204 5.38 -12.54 -16.63
CA TYR A 204 5.91 -11.36 -15.96
C TYR A 204 6.17 -10.20 -16.92
N GLN A 205 6.65 -10.48 -18.14
CA GLN A 205 6.88 -9.47 -19.17
C GLN A 205 5.57 -8.81 -19.65
N ARG A 206 4.45 -9.55 -19.73
CA ARG A 206 3.13 -9.00 -20.05
C ARG A 206 2.70 -8.00 -18.97
N TYR A 207 2.74 -8.40 -17.71
CA TYR A 207 2.48 -7.51 -16.57
C TYR A 207 3.36 -6.26 -16.61
N LEU A 208 4.66 -6.44 -16.85
CA LEU A 208 5.61 -5.32 -16.88
C LEU A 208 5.28 -4.35 -18.03
N THR A 209 4.85 -4.86 -19.18
CA THR A 209 4.40 -4.03 -20.31
C THR A 209 3.17 -3.20 -19.95
N ASP A 210 2.15 -3.84 -19.36
CA ASP A 210 0.94 -3.15 -18.90
C ASP A 210 1.29 -2.04 -17.89
N ARG A 211 2.17 -2.36 -16.93
CA ARG A 211 2.65 -1.42 -15.91
C ARG A 211 3.38 -0.24 -16.53
N GLN A 212 4.28 -0.47 -17.49
CA GLN A 212 5.09 0.60 -18.11
C GLN A 212 4.28 1.56 -18.98
N ALA A 213 3.08 1.16 -19.42
CA ALA A 213 2.18 2.02 -20.17
C ALA A 213 1.49 3.09 -19.30
N VAL A 214 1.53 2.97 -17.97
CA VAL A 214 0.89 3.91 -17.04
C VAL A 214 1.74 5.17 -16.86
N ASN A 215 1.09 6.34 -16.93
CA ASN A 215 1.67 7.61 -16.49
C ASN A 215 0.88 8.12 -15.30
N PRO A 216 1.52 8.55 -14.21
CA PRO A 216 0.79 9.02 -13.03
C PRO A 216 0.05 10.33 -13.29
N ASP A 217 -1.20 10.39 -12.86
CA ASP A 217 -1.90 11.66 -12.66
C ASP A 217 -1.42 12.30 -11.35
N VAL A 218 -0.92 13.54 -11.45
CA VAL A 218 -0.38 14.27 -10.29
C VAL A 218 -1.32 15.38 -9.86
N PHE A 219 -2.00 15.19 -8.74
CA PHE A 219 -2.92 16.15 -8.15
C PHE A 219 -2.25 16.92 -7.02
N ARG A 220 -2.24 18.26 -7.11
CA ARG A 220 -1.66 19.13 -6.08
C ARG A 220 -2.71 20.10 -5.57
N LYS A 221 -3.01 20.05 -4.28
CA LYS A 221 -3.86 21.06 -3.64
C LYS A 221 -3.03 22.34 -3.43
N PRO A 222 -3.51 23.53 -3.84
CA PRO A 222 -2.82 24.78 -3.51
C PRO A 222 -2.69 24.92 -1.99
N ARG A 223 -1.53 25.41 -1.54
CA ARG A 223 -1.30 25.79 -0.14
C ARG A 223 -1.80 27.20 0.12
#